data_AF-A0AA93BBH2-F1
#
_entry.id   AF-A0AA93BBH2-F1
#
_cell.length_a   1.000
_cell.length_b   1.000
_cell.length_c   1.000
_cell.angle_alpha   90.00
_cell.angle_beta   90.00
_cell.angle_gamma   90.00
#
_symmetry.space_group_name_H-M   'P 1'
#
loop_
_entity.id
_entity.type
_entity.pdbx_description
1 polymer ?
#
loop_
_entity_poly.entity_id
_entity_poly.type
_entity_poly.pdbx_seq_one_letter_code
_entity_poly.pdbx_strand_id
1 'polypeptide(L)'
;MGVSDYLLNFADVIQSISNMVTEVNSKNQLVERNFKRNEMLAEYFFGLSKMVCSGIGIGALSPLFTGEAMGVTNYVCMGCAVIAAACFAYAGNYLLKVELKKK
;
A
#
# COMPACT_ATOMS: atom_id res chain seq x y z
N MET A 1 -48.36 8.24 31.63
CA MET A 1 -47.50 8.09 30.45
C MET A 1 -48.37 8.32 29.24
N GLY A 2 -48.24 9.50 28.64
CA GLY A 2 -49.08 9.91 27.51
C GLY A 2 -48.54 9.32 26.21
N VAL A 3 -49.39 9.24 25.18
CA VAL A 3 -49.00 8.80 23.83
C VAL A 3 -47.75 9.56 23.32
N SER A 4 -47.58 10.82 23.72
CA SER A 4 -46.41 11.65 23.42
C SER A 4 -45.08 11.08 23.92
N ASP A 5 -45.05 10.47 25.10
CA ASP A 5 -43.81 9.90 25.68
C ASP A 5 -43.30 8.72 24.85
N TYR A 6 -44.24 7.91 24.33
CA TYR A 6 -43.92 6.79 23.45
C TYR A 6 -43.39 7.25 22.10
N LEU A 7 -43.97 8.31 21.52
CA LEU A 7 -43.52 8.84 20.23
C LEU A 7 -42.13 9.48 20.32
N LEU A 8 -41.83 10.17 21.42
CA LEU A 8 -40.50 10.75 21.67
C LEU A 8 -39.43 9.65 21.81
N ASN A 9 -39.73 8.60 22.58
CA ASN A 9 -38.81 7.48 22.77
C ASN A 9 -38.57 6.71 21.45
N PHE A 10 -39.59 6.58 20.60
CA PHE A 10 -39.44 5.99 19.28
C PHE A 10 -38.56 6.84 18.35
N ALA A 11 -38.72 8.16 18.38
CA ALA A 11 -37.90 9.08 17.60
C ALA A 11 -36.41 9.01 18.00
N ASP A 12 -36.12 8.95 19.31
CA ASP A 12 -34.75 8.79 19.82
C ASP A 12 -34.10 7.47 19.37
N VAL A 13 -34.86 6.36 19.37
CA VAL A 13 -34.36 5.08 18.87
C VAL A 13 -34.04 5.15 17.38
N ILE A 14 -34.91 5.75 16.57
CA ILE A 14 -34.66 5.92 15.12
C ILE A 14 -33.41 6.78 14.89
N GLN A 15 -33.26 7.88 15.64
CA GLN A 15 -32.11 8.76 15.52
C GLN A 15 -30.81 8.04 15.92
N SER A 16 -30.84 7.25 16.99
CA SER A 16 -29.71 6.43 17.43
C SER A 16 -29.28 5.41 16.38
N ILE A 17 -30.24 4.72 15.76
CA ILE A 17 -29.98 3.78 14.66
C ILE A 17 -29.39 4.51 13.46
N SER A 18 -29.94 5.67 13.08
CA SER A 18 -29.41 6.49 11.99
C SER A 18 -27.95 6.89 12.21
N ASN A 19 -27.62 7.32 13.44
CA ASN A 19 -26.25 7.68 13.81
C ASN A 19 -25.31 6.47 13.75
N MET A 20 -25.72 5.31 14.25
CA MET A 20 -24.93 4.08 14.18
C MET A 20 -24.65 3.66 12.73
N VAL A 21 -25.67 3.68 11.87
CA VAL A 21 -25.52 3.36 10.44
C VAL A 21 -24.55 4.32 9.76
N THR A 22 -24.65 5.62 10.07
CA THR A 22 -23.77 6.65 9.52
C THR A 22 -22.32 6.45 9.96
N GLU A 23 -22.10 6.11 11.23
CA GLU A 23 -20.77 5.83 11.76
C GLU A 23 -20.14 4.58 11.13
N VAL A 24 -20.90 3.49 11.01
CA VAL A 24 -20.42 2.25 10.37
C VAL A 24 -20.05 2.51 8.91
N ASN A 25 -20.87 3.25 8.17
CA ASN A 25 -20.58 3.58 6.78
C ASN A 25 -19.31 4.45 6.65
N SER A 26 -19.16 5.46 7.51
CA SER A 26 -17.95 6.29 7.56
C SER A 26 -16.70 5.47 7.83
N LYS A 27 -16.75 4.52 8.78
CA LYS A 27 -15.63 3.62 9.07
C LYS A 27 -15.28 2.72 7.88
N ASN A 28 -16.28 2.14 7.20
CA ASN A 28 -16.06 1.32 6.00
C ASN A 28 -15.38 2.14 4.89
N GLN A 29 -15.87 3.35 4.62
CA GLN A 29 -15.28 4.24 3.62
C GLN A 29 -13.81 4.59 3.94
N LEU A 30 -13.49 4.81 5.22
CA LEU A 30 -12.10 5.05 5.66
C LEU A 30 -11.22 3.81 5.45
N VAL A 31 -11.73 2.61 5.74
CA VAL A 31 -11.00 1.36 5.53
C VAL A 31 -10.73 1.15 4.03
N GLU A 32 -11.74 1.32 3.17
CA GLU A 32 -11.58 1.19 1.71
C GLU A 32 -10.58 2.20 1.13
N ARG A 33 -10.65 3.47 1.59
CA ARG A 33 -9.68 4.49 1.15
C ARG A 33 -8.25 4.15 1.57
N ASN A 34 -8.05 3.68 2.79
CA ASN A 34 -6.73 3.28 3.27
C ASN A 34 -6.20 2.07 2.50
N PHE A 35 -7.07 1.09 2.22
CA PHE A 35 -6.73 -0.08 1.41
C PHE A 35 -6.25 0.34 0.01
N LYS A 36 -7.04 1.14 -0.71
CA LYS A 36 -6.69 1.62 -2.06
C LYS A 36 -5.40 2.41 -2.08
N ARG A 37 -5.14 3.21 -1.04
CA ARG A 37 -3.90 3.99 -0.91
C ARG A 37 -2.69 3.07 -0.71
N ASN A 38 -2.81 2.06 0.14
CA ASN A 38 -1.72 1.11 0.38
C ASN A 38 -1.46 0.20 -0.82
N GLU A 39 -2.50 -0.18 -1.56
CA GLU A 39 -2.38 -0.89 -2.84
C GLU A 39 -1.61 -0.06 -3.87
N MET A 40 -1.97 1.22 -4.04
CA MET A 40 -1.27 2.14 -4.95
C MET A 40 0.21 2.34 -4.54
N LEU A 41 0.52 2.40 -3.25
CA LEU A 41 1.91 2.46 -2.77
C LEU A 41 2.67 1.16 -3.08
N ALA A 42 2.05 0.00 -2.90
CA ALA A 42 2.68 -1.27 -3.20
C ALA A 42 2.97 -1.41 -4.71
N GLU A 43 2.02 -1.03 -5.57
CA GLU A 43 2.23 -0.96 -7.02
C GLU A 43 3.37 -0.01 -7.39
N TYR A 44 3.45 1.16 -6.73
CA TYR A 44 4.53 2.11 -6.95
C TYR A 44 5.90 1.51 -6.60
N PHE A 45 6.05 0.88 -5.43
CA PHE A 45 7.29 0.22 -5.04
C PHE A 45 7.67 -0.94 -5.97
N PHE A 46 6.69 -1.69 -6.45
CA PHE A 46 6.91 -2.74 -7.42
C PHE A 46 7.34 -2.19 -8.79
N GLY A 47 6.73 -1.09 -9.23
CA GLY A 47 7.13 -0.35 -10.42
C GLY A 47 8.56 0.18 -10.33
N LEU A 48 8.92 0.77 -9.19
CA LEU A 48 10.29 1.19 -8.89
C LEU A 48 11.27 0.02 -8.93
N SER A 49 10.93 -1.13 -8.34
CA SER A 49 11.79 -2.32 -8.39
C SER A 49 12.02 -2.79 -9.82
N LYS A 50 11.00 -2.78 -10.68
CA LYS A 50 11.16 -3.13 -12.11
C LYS A 50 12.06 -2.12 -12.82
N MET A 51 11.90 -0.83 -12.55
CA MET A 51 12.68 0.24 -13.16
C MET A 51 14.15 0.16 -12.76
N VAL A 52 14.43 -0.12 -11.48
CA VAL A 52 15.77 -0.39 -10.96
C VAL A 52 16.36 -1.61 -11.65
N CYS A 53 15.63 -2.73 -11.73
CA CYS A 53 16.09 -3.92 -12.45
C CYS A 53 16.41 -3.64 -13.93
N SER A 54 15.58 -2.87 -14.64
CA SER A 54 15.87 -2.48 -16.04
C SER A 54 17.07 -1.54 -16.16
N GLY A 55 17.22 -0.60 -15.22
CA GLY A 55 18.34 0.35 -15.21
C GLY A 55 19.69 -0.33 -14.94
N ILE A 56 19.72 -1.29 -14.02
CA ILE A 56 20.90 -2.15 -13.82
C ILE A 56 21.16 -2.98 -15.07
N GLY A 57 20.12 -3.55 -15.69
CA GLY A 57 20.26 -4.34 -16.91
C GLY A 57 21.00 -3.58 -18.00
N ILE A 58 20.68 -2.30 -18.21
CA ILE A 58 21.36 -1.47 -19.22
C ILE A 58 22.74 -1.01 -18.71
N GLY A 59 22.84 -0.53 -17.47
CA GLY A 59 24.08 0.06 -16.93
C GLY A 59 25.17 -0.96 -16.58
N ALA A 60 24.80 -2.07 -15.94
CA ALA A 60 25.73 -3.12 -15.53
C ALA A 60 26.12 -4.06 -16.67
N LEU A 61 25.26 -4.26 -17.68
CA LEU A 61 25.60 -5.02 -18.88
C LEU A 61 26.26 -4.16 -19.96
N SER A 62 26.22 -2.83 -19.88
CA SER A 62 26.89 -1.94 -20.86
C SER A 62 28.39 -2.28 -21.05
N PRO A 63 29.18 -2.55 -19.99
CA PRO A 63 30.57 -3.00 -20.19
C PRO A 63 30.70 -4.41 -20.76
N LEU A 64 29.69 -5.27 -20.57
CA LEU A 64 29.65 -6.63 -21.14
C LEU A 64 29.49 -6.59 -22.68
N PHE A 65 28.75 -5.60 -23.21
CA PHE A 65 28.58 -5.39 -24.65
C PHE A 65 29.71 -4.57 -25.30
N THR A 66 30.35 -3.66 -24.55
CA THR A 66 31.47 -2.83 -25.05
C THR A 66 32.83 -3.55 -24.98
N GLY A 67 32.92 -4.69 -24.30
CA GLY A 67 34.14 -5.50 -24.21
C GLY A 67 35.19 -4.98 -23.20
N GLU A 68 34.77 -4.10 -22.29
CA GLU A 68 35.62 -3.52 -21.25
C GLU A 68 35.59 -4.40 -19.99
N ALA A 69 36.71 -4.53 -19.28
CA ALA A 69 36.79 -5.38 -18.08
C ALA A 69 35.73 -4.94 -17.05
N MET A 70 34.91 -5.88 -16.57
CA MET A 70 33.95 -5.62 -15.49
C MET A 70 34.70 -5.11 -14.24
N GLY A 71 34.72 -3.80 -14.06
CA GLY A 71 35.29 -3.16 -12.89
C GLY A 71 34.46 -3.47 -11.64
N VAL A 72 35.14 -3.49 -10.48
CA VAL A 72 34.54 -3.70 -9.15
C VAL A 72 33.29 -2.81 -8.94
N THR A 73 33.31 -1.60 -9.50
CA THR A 73 32.20 -0.63 -9.47
C THR A 73 30.89 -1.19 -10.04
N ASN A 74 30.94 -1.99 -11.10
CA ASN A 74 29.74 -2.58 -11.71
C ASN A 74 29.14 -3.70 -10.87
N TYR A 75 29.99 -4.54 -10.26
CA TYR A 75 29.55 -5.57 -9.32
C TYR A 75 28.90 -4.96 -8.07
N VAL A 76 29.49 -3.88 -7.54
CA VAL A 76 28.95 -3.14 -6.39
C VAL A 76 27.60 -2.49 -6.75
N CYS A 77 27.49 -1.88 -7.93
CA CYS A 77 26.23 -1.32 -8.42
C CYS A 77 25.11 -2.38 -8.50
N MET A 78 25.45 -3.55 -9.05
CA MET A 78 24.52 -4.68 -9.16
C MET A 78 24.07 -5.17 -7.77
N GLY A 79 25.00 -5.31 -6.83
CA GLY A 79 24.71 -5.71 -5.44
C GLY A 79 23.84 -4.69 -4.70
N CYS A 80 24.19 -3.40 -4.75
CA CYS A 80 23.41 -2.33 -4.14
C CYS A 80 21.98 -2.29 -4.67
N ALA A 81 21.81 -2.54 -5.97
CA ALA A 81 20.51 -2.44 -6.60
C ALA A 81 19.62 -3.68 -6.37
N VAL A 82 20.21 -4.88 -6.20
CA VAL A 82 19.50 -6.06 -5.68
C VAL A 82 19.04 -5.83 -4.24
N ILE A 83 19.88 -5.24 -3.39
CA ILE A 83 19.52 -4.90 -2.01
C ILE A 83 18.39 -3.87 -2.00
N ALA A 84 18.47 -2.82 -2.83
CA ALA A 84 17.42 -1.81 -2.95
C ALA A 84 16.10 -2.43 -3.43
N ALA A 85 16.12 -3.30 -4.44
CA ALA A 85 14.95 -4.02 -4.92
C ALA A 85 14.33 -4.90 -3.82
N ALA A 86 15.15 -5.62 -3.05
CA ALA A 86 14.69 -6.43 -1.92
C ALA A 86 14.04 -5.57 -0.82
N CYS A 87 14.62 -4.41 -0.50
CA CYS A 87 14.04 -3.44 0.45
C CYS A 87 12.69 -2.91 -0.04
N PHE A 88 12.57 -2.55 -1.32
CA PHE A 88 11.31 -2.09 -1.91
C PHE A 88 10.25 -3.19 -1.93
N ALA A 89 10.62 -4.43 -2.26
CA ALA A 89 9.72 -5.58 -2.21
C ALA A 89 9.28 -5.90 -0.77
N TYR A 90 10.17 -5.78 0.21
CA TYR A 90 9.84 -5.95 1.63
C TYR A 90 8.89 -4.85 2.11
N ALA A 91 9.15 -3.59 1.76
CA ALA A 91 8.27 -2.46 2.09
C ALA A 91 6.87 -2.62 1.47
N GLY A 92 6.78 -2.99 0.19
CA GLY A 92 5.51 -3.28 -0.47
C GLY A 92 4.73 -4.41 0.20
N ASN A 93 5.40 -5.53 0.52
CA ASN A 93 4.79 -6.64 1.25
C ASN A 93 4.35 -6.25 2.67
N TYR A 94 5.12 -5.43 3.39
CA TYR A 94 4.74 -4.94 4.71
C TYR A 94 3.47 -4.08 4.65
N LEU A 95 3.37 -3.18 3.67
CA LEU A 95 2.18 -2.35 3.45
C LEU A 95 0.93 -3.18 3.14
N LEU A 96 1.05 -4.24 2.34
CA LEU A 96 -0.04 -5.18 2.05
C LEU A 96 -0.42 -6.05 3.27
N LYS A 97 0.57 -6.49 4.05
CA LYS A 97 0.37 -7.39 5.20
C LYS A 97 -0.29 -6.69 6.40
N VAL A 98 -0.03 -5.39 6.59
CA VAL A 98 -0.70 -4.56 7.60
C VAL A 98 -2.21 -4.45 7.34
N GLU A 99 -2.62 -4.47 6.07
CA GLU A 99 -4.04 -4.42 5.69
C GLU A 99 -4.74 -5.79 5.72
N LEU A 100 -4.05 -6.89 5.34
CA LEU A 100 -4.63 -8.25 5.45
C LEU A 100 -4.92 -8.68 6.89
N LYS A 101 -4.18 -8.17 7.87
CA LYS A 101 -4.39 -8.50 9.30
C LYS A 101 -5.57 -7.74 9.93
N LYS A 102 -6.17 -6.77 9.22
CA LYS A 102 -7.35 -6.01 9.66
C LYS A 102 -8.68 -6.58 9.14
N LYS A 103 -8.62 -7.56 8.23
CA LYS A 103 -9.79 -8.29 7.72
C LYS A 103 -10.16 -9.44 8.66
#